data_AF-A0A8S3J545-F1
#
_entry.id   AF-A0A8S3J545-F1
#
_cell.length_a   1.000
_cell.length_b   1.000
_cell.length_c   1.000
_cell.angle_alpha   90.00
_cell.angle_beta   90.00
_cell.angle_gamma   90.00
#
_symmetry.space_group_name_H-M   'P 1'
#
loop_
_entity.id
_entity.type
_entity.pdbx_description
1 polymer ?
#
loop_
_entity_poly.entity_id
_entity_poly.type
_entity_poly.pdbx_seq_one_letter_code
_entity_poly.pdbx_strand_id
1 'polypeptide(L)'
;NKTTTLFQSWFDQNKLPWDYTRFDGRSDYGPFLAAGVVAGGLFSGADAVKTTVQVNKYATMLGGSLGGTAGIRQDICYHQACDKTTNINEFALNKMVQATAYAIETLGQQPNLKSWLYPTREIQDINRNTPPSQYEYDSINEYFGLPYN
;
A
#
# COMPACT_ATOMS: atom_id res chain seq x y z
N ASN A 1 -5.67 0.78 -7.16
CA ASN A 1 -5.07 1.12 -8.48
C ASN A 1 -4.19 -0.05 -8.96
N LYS A 2 -3.63 0.00 -10.19
CA LYS A 2 -2.81 -1.11 -10.72
C LYS A 2 -1.54 -1.40 -9.91
N THR A 3 -0.93 -0.39 -9.29
CA THR A 3 0.23 -0.58 -8.40
C THR A 3 -0.16 -1.41 -7.19
N THR A 4 -1.34 -1.19 -6.59
CA THR A 4 -1.88 -2.04 -5.52
C THR A 4 -2.01 -3.50 -5.97
N THR A 5 -2.50 -3.74 -7.20
CA THR A 5 -2.70 -5.08 -7.74
C THR A 5 -1.41 -5.86 -7.91
N LEU A 6 -0.26 -5.19 -8.16
CA LEU A 6 1.05 -5.84 -8.18
C LEU A 6 1.39 -6.46 -6.83
N PHE A 7 1.20 -5.71 -5.75
CA PHE A 7 1.44 -6.21 -4.40
C PHE A 7 0.48 -7.34 -4.05
N GLN A 8 -0.82 -7.18 -4.31
CA GLN A 8 -1.81 -8.25 -4.09
C GLN A 8 -1.42 -9.54 -4.79
N SER A 9 -1.10 -9.45 -6.09
CA SER A 9 -0.71 -10.60 -6.89
C SER A 9 0.54 -11.28 -6.31
N TRP A 10 1.53 -10.51 -5.87
CA TRP A 10 2.73 -11.06 -5.26
C TRP A 10 2.43 -11.78 -3.94
N PHE A 11 1.64 -11.19 -3.04
CA PHE A 11 1.27 -11.82 -1.77
C PHE A 11 0.42 -13.08 -2.00
N ASP A 12 -0.53 -13.04 -2.94
CA ASP A 12 -1.36 -14.20 -3.30
C ASP A 12 -0.53 -15.36 -3.87
N GLN A 13 0.38 -15.08 -4.81
CA GLN A 13 1.29 -16.08 -5.40
C GLN A 13 2.19 -16.73 -4.35
N ASN A 14 2.60 -15.96 -3.34
CA ASN A 14 3.45 -16.43 -2.24
C ASN A 14 2.63 -16.99 -1.06
N LYS A 15 1.30 -17.05 -1.17
CA LYS A 15 0.38 -17.54 -0.12
C LYS A 15 0.53 -16.77 1.20
N LEU A 16 0.78 -15.48 1.13
CA LEU A 16 0.96 -14.59 2.27
C LEU A 16 -0.32 -13.77 2.53
N PRO A 17 -0.67 -13.53 3.81
CA PRO A 17 -1.79 -12.67 4.12
C PRO A 17 -1.49 -11.20 3.79
N TRP A 18 -2.50 -10.48 3.31
CA TRP A 18 -2.46 -9.03 3.14
C TRP A 18 -3.83 -8.43 3.51
N ASP A 19 -3.84 -7.19 3.97
CA ASP A 19 -5.03 -6.38 4.23
C ASP A 19 -4.88 -5.02 3.56
N TYR A 20 -6.00 -4.34 3.26
CA TYR A 20 -5.96 -2.97 2.77
C TYR A 20 -5.60 -2.00 3.89
N THR A 21 -4.75 -1.03 3.58
CA THR A 21 -4.56 0.19 4.36
C THR A 21 -4.96 1.36 3.49
N ARG A 22 -5.84 2.22 4.02
CA ARG A 22 -6.27 3.44 3.32
C ARG A 22 -5.10 4.40 3.16
N PHE A 23 -5.13 5.18 2.08
CA PHE A 23 -4.34 6.40 2.05
C PHE A 23 -5.03 7.47 2.91
N ASP A 24 -4.42 7.82 4.03
CA ASP A 24 -4.95 8.81 4.98
C ASP A 24 -4.08 10.07 5.11
N GLY A 25 -3.17 10.27 4.14
CA GLY A 25 -2.22 11.38 4.13
C GLY A 25 -1.08 11.33 5.14
N ARG A 26 -0.90 10.24 5.89
CA ARG A 26 0.16 10.15 6.92
C ARG A 26 1.52 9.64 6.41
N SER A 27 1.81 9.74 5.11
CA SER A 27 3.09 9.32 4.52
C SER A 27 3.40 10.09 3.23
N ASP A 28 4.60 9.88 2.69
CA ASP A 28 5.18 10.65 1.58
C ASP A 28 4.46 10.46 0.23
N TYR A 29 3.55 9.49 0.11
CA TYR A 29 2.72 9.35 -1.09
C TYR A 29 1.78 10.54 -1.30
N GLY A 30 1.47 11.32 -0.26
CA GLY A 30 0.44 12.35 -0.32
C GLY A 30 0.64 13.42 -1.40
N PRO A 31 1.81 14.08 -1.46
CA PRO A 31 2.12 15.03 -2.51
C PRO A 31 2.06 14.45 -3.94
N PHE A 32 2.38 13.16 -4.13
CA PHE A 32 2.27 12.50 -5.43
C PHE A 32 0.81 12.33 -5.84
N LEU A 33 -0.04 11.84 -4.93
CA LEU A 33 -1.47 11.70 -5.19
C LEU A 33 -2.13 13.06 -5.48
N ALA A 34 -1.76 14.11 -4.74
CA ALA A 34 -2.24 15.48 -4.96
C ALA A 34 -1.86 16.03 -6.34
N ALA A 35 -0.74 15.58 -6.92
CA ALA A 35 -0.29 15.92 -8.27
C ALA A 35 -0.84 14.98 -9.35
N GLY A 36 -1.73 14.04 -9.01
CA GLY A 36 -2.29 13.05 -9.94
C GLY A 36 -1.31 11.94 -10.36
N VAL A 37 -0.21 11.76 -9.61
CA VAL A 37 0.73 10.65 -9.80
C VAL A 37 0.21 9.45 -9.02
N VAL A 38 0.00 8.32 -9.71
CA VAL A 38 -0.43 7.07 -9.07
C VAL A 38 0.59 6.63 -8.02
N ALA A 39 0.12 6.39 -6.80
CA ALA A 39 0.92 5.81 -5.73
C ALA A 39 0.35 4.45 -5.27
N GLY A 40 1.23 3.61 -4.77
CA GLY A 40 0.95 2.33 -4.13
C GLY A 40 2.07 2.02 -3.15
N GLY A 41 1.86 1.11 -2.22
CA GLY A 41 2.90 0.77 -1.25
C GLY A 41 2.50 -0.35 -0.33
N LEU A 42 3.41 -0.62 0.61
CA LEU A 42 3.26 -1.64 1.63
C LEU A 42 3.39 -1.02 3.01
N PHE A 43 2.63 -1.54 3.97
CA PHE A 43 2.66 -1.12 5.36
C PHE A 43 2.47 -2.32 6.28
N SER A 44 3.38 -2.52 7.23
CA SER A 44 3.31 -3.64 8.19
C SER A 44 2.50 -3.31 9.45
N GLY A 45 2.03 -2.06 9.58
CA GLY A 45 1.31 -1.56 10.74
C GLY A 45 2.11 -0.59 11.60
N ALA A 46 1.40 0.12 12.48
CA ALA A 46 1.95 1.06 13.45
C ALA A 46 1.16 1.01 14.76
N ASP A 47 0.46 2.09 15.13
CA ASP A 47 -0.26 2.26 16.38
C ASP A 47 -1.64 1.58 16.43
N ALA A 48 -2.13 1.06 15.30
CA ALA A 48 -3.38 0.31 15.26
C ALA A 48 -3.30 -0.99 16.06
N VAL A 49 -4.37 -1.33 16.78
CA VAL A 49 -4.47 -2.56 17.58
C VAL A 49 -4.81 -3.73 16.67
N LYS A 50 -4.02 -4.81 16.74
CA LYS A 50 -4.26 -6.02 15.95
C LYS A 50 -5.53 -6.72 16.44
N THR A 51 -6.45 -6.99 15.53
CA THR A 51 -7.74 -7.64 15.86
C THR A 51 -7.61 -9.16 15.91
N THR A 52 -8.53 -9.82 16.62
CA THR A 52 -8.64 -11.29 16.63
C THR A 52 -8.83 -11.85 15.22
N VAL A 53 -9.59 -11.15 14.36
CA VAL A 53 -9.82 -11.56 12.97
C VAL A 53 -8.50 -11.55 12.18
N GLN A 54 -7.69 -10.51 12.33
CA GLN A 54 -6.38 -10.43 11.66
C GLN A 54 -5.44 -11.53 12.15
N VAL A 55 -5.32 -11.73 13.47
CA VAL A 55 -4.49 -12.80 14.02
C VAL A 55 -4.90 -14.17 13.48
N ASN A 56 -6.20 -14.47 13.47
CA ASN A 56 -6.70 -15.75 12.99
C ASN A 56 -6.44 -15.95 11.49
N LYS A 57 -6.67 -14.91 10.68
CA LYS A 57 -6.35 -14.93 9.24
C LYS A 57 -4.86 -15.21 9.03
N TYR A 58 -3.99 -14.47 9.72
CA TYR A 58 -2.55 -14.60 9.57
C TYR A 58 -2.03 -15.94 10.06
N ALA A 59 -2.52 -16.43 11.20
CA ALA A 59 -2.19 -17.75 11.74
C ALA A 59 -2.60 -18.88 10.78
N THR A 60 -3.75 -18.74 10.11
CA THR A 60 -4.22 -19.72 9.13
C THR A 60 -3.31 -19.78 7.90
N MET A 61 -2.87 -18.61 7.41
CA MET A 61 -2.07 -18.53 6.18
C MET A 61 -0.57 -18.80 6.39
N LEU A 62 -0.01 -18.35 7.52
CA LEU A 62 1.42 -18.48 7.82
C LEU A 62 1.77 -19.73 8.62
N GLY A 63 0.78 -20.36 9.26
CA GLY A 63 0.97 -21.49 10.16
C GLY A 63 1.13 -21.06 11.62
N GLY A 64 0.09 -21.34 12.43
CA GLY A 64 0.12 -21.29 13.89
C GLY A 64 0.57 -19.94 14.47
N SER A 65 1.70 -19.95 15.19
CA SER A 65 2.19 -18.84 16.03
C SER A 65 2.58 -17.57 15.27
N LEU A 66 2.64 -17.61 13.94
CA LEU A 66 3.00 -16.45 13.11
C LEU A 66 1.87 -15.42 12.93
N GLY A 67 0.66 -15.69 13.44
CA GLY A 67 -0.44 -14.72 13.44
C GLY A 67 -0.22 -13.51 14.35
N GLY A 68 0.68 -13.63 15.34
CA GLY A 68 0.93 -12.62 16.36
C GLY A 68 -0.13 -12.60 17.46
N THR A 69 -0.20 -11.48 18.20
CA THR A 69 -1.06 -11.34 19.39
C THR A 69 -2.17 -10.32 19.15
N ALA A 70 -3.40 -10.68 19.51
CA ALA A 70 -4.54 -9.78 19.41
C ALA A 70 -4.57 -8.82 20.61
N GLY A 71 -5.14 -7.63 20.42
CA GLY A 71 -5.31 -6.64 21.51
C GLY A 71 -4.07 -5.81 21.82
N ILE A 72 -2.94 -6.05 21.14
CA ILE A 72 -1.75 -5.19 21.19
C ILE A 72 -1.57 -4.42 19.88
N ARG A 73 -0.82 -3.32 19.94
CA ARG A 73 -0.46 -2.55 18.73
C ARG A 73 0.33 -3.41 17.74
N GLN A 74 0.15 -3.14 16.46
CA GLN A 74 0.90 -3.80 15.39
C GLN A 74 2.40 -3.56 15.53
N ASP A 75 2.79 -2.33 15.89
CA ASP A 75 4.10 -1.97 16.40
C ASP A 75 3.97 -1.40 17.83
N ILE A 76 4.47 -2.15 18.82
CA ILE A 76 4.41 -1.75 20.23
C ILE A 76 5.35 -0.60 20.56
N CYS A 77 6.35 -0.32 19.72
CA CYS A 77 7.37 0.71 19.90
C CYS A 77 7.21 1.89 18.95
N TYR A 78 6.12 1.99 18.18
CA TYR A 78 5.89 3.13 17.29
C TYR A 78 6.06 4.48 18.03
N HIS A 79 6.98 5.32 17.54
CA HIS A 79 7.40 6.60 18.13
C HIS A 79 7.89 6.53 19.60
N GLN A 80 8.45 5.40 20.02
CA GLN A 80 8.98 5.20 21.36
C GLN A 80 10.49 4.94 21.33
N ALA A 81 11.15 5.12 22.47
CA ALA A 81 12.59 4.89 22.59
C ALA A 81 13.02 3.42 22.34
N CYS A 82 12.07 2.48 22.32
CA CYS A 82 12.33 1.08 22.00
C CYS A 82 12.27 0.76 20.50
N ASP A 83 11.95 1.73 19.64
CA ASP A 83 12.02 1.58 18.18
C ASP A 83 13.49 1.49 17.73
N LYS A 84 13.96 0.25 17.67
CA LYS A 84 15.35 -0.15 17.46
C LYS A 84 15.38 -1.37 16.55
N THR A 85 16.56 -1.77 16.13
CA THR A 85 16.75 -3.00 15.34
C THR A 85 16.22 -4.27 16.03
N THR A 86 16.12 -4.26 17.36
CA THR A 86 15.50 -5.34 18.14
C THR A 86 13.98 -5.41 18.03
N ASN A 87 13.31 -4.38 17.49
CA ASN A 87 11.86 -4.32 17.26
C ASN A 87 11.48 -4.66 15.80
N ILE A 88 12.36 -5.36 15.07
CA ILE A 88 12.12 -5.76 13.69
C ILE A 88 11.63 -7.21 13.65
N ASN A 89 10.51 -7.44 12.97
CA ASN A 89 10.13 -8.79 12.56
C ASN A 89 10.84 -9.13 11.24
N GLU A 90 11.89 -9.96 11.29
CA GLU A 90 12.72 -10.28 10.13
C GLU A 90 11.94 -10.97 8.99
N PHE A 91 10.97 -11.82 9.34
CA PHE A 91 10.11 -12.47 8.35
C PHE A 91 9.31 -11.43 7.57
N ALA A 92 8.61 -10.52 8.26
CA ALA A 92 7.85 -9.45 7.64
C ALA A 92 8.76 -8.55 6.80
N LEU A 93 9.91 -8.10 7.35
CA LEU A 93 10.87 -7.28 6.61
C LEU A 93 11.30 -7.95 5.29
N ASN A 94 11.67 -9.23 5.34
CA ASN A 94 12.08 -9.98 4.16
C ASN A 94 10.98 -10.02 3.09
N LYS A 95 9.73 -10.29 3.47
CA LYS A 95 8.59 -10.35 2.53
C LYS A 95 8.25 -8.99 1.95
N MET A 96 8.32 -7.93 2.76
CA MET A 96 8.07 -6.56 2.29
C MET A 96 9.14 -6.12 1.29
N VAL A 97 10.41 -6.44 1.54
CA VAL A 97 11.52 -6.16 0.60
C VAL A 97 11.34 -6.94 -0.71
N GLN A 98 11.02 -8.23 -0.65
CA GLN A 98 10.79 -9.05 -1.84
C GLN A 98 9.61 -8.54 -2.68
N ALA A 99 8.50 -8.17 -2.04
CA ALA A 99 7.33 -7.59 -2.69
C ALA A 99 7.64 -6.24 -3.36
N THR A 100 8.40 -5.36 -2.68
CA THR A 100 8.85 -4.09 -3.25
C THR A 100 9.76 -4.30 -4.45
N ALA A 101 10.72 -5.22 -4.36
CA ALA A 101 11.61 -5.56 -5.46
C ALA A 101 10.84 -6.05 -6.68
N TYR A 102 9.87 -6.96 -6.49
CA TYR A 102 8.99 -7.44 -7.54
C TYR A 102 8.21 -6.31 -8.22
N ALA A 103 7.65 -5.38 -7.44
CA ALA A 103 6.91 -4.24 -7.98
C ALA A 103 7.82 -3.30 -8.79
N ILE A 104 9.00 -2.96 -8.27
CA ILE A 104 9.97 -2.11 -8.98
C ILE A 104 10.42 -2.76 -10.29
N GLU A 105 10.79 -4.04 -10.26
CA GLU A 105 11.20 -4.78 -11.45
C GLU A 105 10.07 -4.81 -12.50
N THR A 106 8.86 -5.18 -12.08
CA THR A 106 7.70 -5.27 -12.97
C THR A 106 7.39 -3.92 -13.61
N LEU A 107 7.43 -2.82 -12.83
CA LEU A 107 7.18 -1.47 -13.33
C LEU A 107 8.32 -0.99 -14.25
N GLY A 108 9.57 -1.28 -13.89
CA GLY A 108 10.76 -0.92 -14.68
C GLY A 108 10.83 -1.62 -16.03
N GLN A 109 10.23 -2.80 -16.15
CA GLN A 109 10.14 -3.56 -17.40
C GLN A 109 8.89 -3.24 -18.23
N GLN A 110 7.98 -2.37 -17.77
CA GLN A 110 6.78 -2.02 -18.54
C GLN A 110 7.14 -1.23 -19.81
N PRO A 111 6.88 -1.75 -21.02
CA PRO A 111 7.25 -1.06 -22.27
C PRO A 111 6.55 0.29 -22.45
N ASN A 112 5.34 0.43 -21.91
CA ASN A 112 4.60 1.68 -21.88
C ASN A 112 3.99 1.90 -20.49
N LEU A 113 4.86 2.19 -19.52
CA LEU A 113 4.47 2.40 -18.13
C LEU A 113 3.36 3.45 -17.97
N LYS A 114 3.41 4.54 -18.76
CA LYS A 114 2.38 5.60 -18.69
C LYS A 114 1.01 5.08 -19.12
N SER A 115 0.88 4.45 -20.28
CA SER A 115 -0.40 3.88 -20.70
C SER A 115 -0.85 2.76 -19.76
N TRP A 116 0.10 2.00 -19.21
CA TRP A 116 -0.22 0.99 -18.21
C TRP A 116 -0.83 1.63 -16.96
N LEU A 117 -0.20 2.65 -16.38
CA LEU A 117 -0.70 3.33 -15.18
C LEU A 117 -2.02 4.09 -15.43
N TYR A 118 -2.24 4.56 -16.66
CA TYR A 118 -3.37 5.43 -17.03
C TYR A 118 -4.11 4.90 -18.30
N PRO A 119 -4.79 3.74 -18.24
CA PRO A 119 -5.32 3.05 -19.42
C PRO A 119 -6.55 3.70 -20.07
N THR A 120 -7.28 4.57 -19.37
CA THR A 120 -8.47 5.27 -19.87
C THR A 120 -8.22 6.73 -20.28
N ARG A 121 -6.97 7.20 -20.22
CA ARG A 121 -6.64 8.51 -20.80
C ARG A 121 -6.40 8.32 -22.29
N GLU A 122 -7.39 8.65 -23.12
CA GLU A 122 -7.03 9.26 -24.41
C GLU A 122 -6.00 10.36 -24.10
N ILE A 123 -4.90 10.36 -24.84
CA ILE A 123 -3.92 11.45 -24.80
C ILE A 123 -4.57 12.65 -25.49
N GLN A 124 -5.64 13.19 -24.91
CA GLN A 124 -6.07 14.55 -25.16
C GLN A 124 -5.45 15.37 -24.05
N ASP A 125 -4.33 16.01 -24.42
CA ASP A 125 -3.74 17.14 -23.76
C ASP A 125 -3.58 17.02 -22.24
N ILE A 126 -2.36 16.64 -21.82
CA ILE A 126 -1.80 17.16 -20.58
C ILE A 126 -1.49 18.65 -20.80
N ASN A 127 -2.52 19.43 -21.11
CA ASN A 127 -2.51 20.87 -20.92
C ASN A 127 -2.56 21.08 -19.42
N ARG A 128 -1.52 21.72 -18.87
CA ARG A 128 -1.37 22.04 -17.43
C ARG A 128 -2.46 22.99 -16.88
N ASN A 129 -3.55 23.20 -17.61
CA ASN A 129 -4.58 24.20 -17.35
C ASN A 129 -5.97 23.60 -17.07
N THR A 130 -6.14 22.27 -17.09
CA THR A 130 -7.45 21.67 -16.79
C THR A 130 -7.61 21.50 -15.27
N PRO A 131 -8.63 22.12 -14.63
CA PRO A 131 -8.83 22.07 -13.20
C PRO A 131 -9.07 20.63 -12.69
N PRO A 132 -8.72 20.32 -11.42
CA PRO A 132 -8.83 18.98 -10.83
C PRO A 132 -10.23 18.33 -10.85
N SER A 133 -11.29 19.07 -11.16
CA SER A 133 -12.67 18.68 -10.89
C SER A 133 -13.35 17.82 -11.97
N GLN A 134 -12.60 17.24 -12.92
CA GLN A 134 -13.18 16.45 -14.02
C GLN A 134 -12.60 15.04 -14.18
N TYR A 135 -11.88 14.50 -13.19
CA TYR A 135 -11.20 13.21 -13.34
C TYR A 135 -12.00 12.07 -12.71
N GLU A 136 -12.51 11.15 -13.54
CA GLU A 136 -13.25 9.91 -13.17
C GLU A 136 -12.39 8.87 -12.40
N TYR A 137 -11.14 9.20 -12.06
CA TYR A 137 -10.29 8.47 -11.12
C TYR A 137 -9.71 9.44 -10.11
N ASP A 138 -10.39 9.56 -8.97
CA ASP A 138 -10.14 10.67 -8.05
C ASP A 138 -9.31 10.24 -6.84
N SER A 139 -8.00 10.10 -7.08
CA SER A 139 -7.03 9.91 -5.98
C SER A 139 -6.99 11.08 -5.01
N ILE A 140 -7.50 12.25 -5.41
CA ILE A 140 -7.63 13.44 -4.58
C ILE A 140 -8.82 13.25 -3.62
N ASN A 141 -9.97 12.77 -4.08
CA ASN A 141 -11.12 12.48 -3.22
C ASN A 141 -10.83 11.33 -2.26
N GLU A 142 -10.13 10.28 -2.71
CA GLU A 142 -9.68 9.21 -1.81
C GLU A 142 -8.69 9.73 -0.77
N TYR A 143 -7.79 10.65 -1.14
CA TYR A 143 -6.81 11.27 -0.24
C TYR A 143 -7.41 12.28 0.75
N PHE A 144 -8.37 13.11 0.32
CA PHE A 144 -9.00 14.14 1.15
C PHE A 144 -10.34 13.70 1.76
N GLY A 145 -10.79 12.46 1.52
CA GLY A 145 -12.09 11.97 1.98
C GLY A 145 -13.28 12.75 1.40
N LEU A 146 -13.14 13.30 0.19
CA LEU A 146 -14.20 14.05 -0.47
C LEU A 146 -15.22 13.07 -1.10
N PRO A 147 -16.50 13.46 -1.21
CA PRO A 147 -17.51 12.63 -1.84
C PRO A 147 -17.17 12.37 -3.31
N TYR A 148 -17.42 11.13 -3.78
CA TYR A 148 -17.44 10.82 -5.21
C TYR A 148 -18.69 11.47 -5.82
N ASN A 149 -18.51 12.31 -6.84
CA ASN A 149 -19.61 12.90 -7.61
C ASN A 149 -20.08 11.95 -8.71
#